data_AF-A0A349PYU6-F1
#
_entry.id   AF-A0A349PYU6-F1
#
_cell.length_a   1.000
_cell.length_b   1.000
_cell.length_c   1.000
_cell.angle_alpha   90.00
_cell.angle_beta   90.00
_cell.angle_gamma   90.00
#
_symmetry.space_group_name_H-M   'P 1'
#
loop_
_entity.id
_entity.type
_entity.pdbx_description
1 polymer ?
#
loop_
_entity_poly.entity_id
_entity_poly.type
_entity_poly.pdbx_seq_one_letter_code
_entity_poly.pdbx_strand_id
1 'polypeptide(L)'
;IILDAGHGGKDPGNTYHGFKEKEIALKTTLKVGKILEKEKGLKIIYTRTSDVFIELAKRPKVANKANANLFISIHCNSVKNFGPSGTETFVMGLSRSDMNLEVAKNENSVISGIFSSMSCIKYDCECLILLGK
;
A
#
# COMPACT_ATOMS: atom_id res chain seq x y z
N ILE A 1 11.49 3.94 -10.14
CA ILE A 1 10.40 4.08 -9.14
C ILE A 1 9.69 2.72 -9.04
N ILE A 2 9.54 2.18 -7.84
CA ILE A 2 8.66 1.04 -7.59
C ILE A 2 7.30 1.56 -7.16
N LEU A 3 6.25 1.01 -7.78
CA LEU A 3 4.88 1.19 -7.34
C LEU A 3 4.37 -0.14 -6.77
N ASP A 4 4.00 -0.12 -5.49
CA ASP A 4 3.48 -1.27 -4.76
C ASP A 4 1.98 -1.09 -4.51
N ALA A 5 1.18 -2.03 -5.01
CA ALA A 5 -0.24 -2.09 -4.70
C ALA A 5 -0.43 -2.96 -3.46
N GLY A 6 -0.90 -2.37 -2.35
CA GLY A 6 -1.19 -3.07 -1.10
C GLY A 6 -2.06 -4.33 -1.28
N HIS A 7 -1.87 -5.32 -0.40
CA HIS A 7 -2.64 -6.59 -0.39
C HIS A 7 -2.61 -7.36 -1.72
N GLY A 8 -3.62 -8.20 -1.99
CA GLY A 8 -3.80 -8.92 -3.26
C GLY A 8 -4.08 -10.42 -3.09
N GLY A 9 -4.74 -11.01 -4.08
CA GLY A 9 -5.09 -12.43 -4.09
C GLY A 9 -5.93 -12.81 -2.87
N LYS A 10 -5.38 -13.69 -2.03
CA LYS A 10 -6.00 -14.19 -0.79
C LYS A 10 -6.12 -13.14 0.32
N ASP A 11 -5.40 -12.03 0.21
CA ASP A 11 -5.44 -10.94 1.16
C ASP A 11 -6.30 -9.79 0.59
N PRO A 12 -7.53 -9.58 1.09
CA PRO A 12 -8.41 -8.52 0.61
C PRO A 12 -8.04 -7.12 1.11
N GLY A 13 -7.22 -7.01 2.16
CA GLY A 13 -7.09 -5.78 2.95
C GLY A 13 -8.42 -5.35 3.59
N ASN A 14 -8.55 -4.07 3.89
CA ASN A 14 -9.75 -3.51 4.50
C ASN A 14 -10.98 -3.65 3.58
N THR A 15 -12.10 -4.12 4.15
CA THR A 15 -13.34 -4.40 3.40
C THR A 15 -14.53 -3.65 4.00
N TYR A 16 -15.32 -2.98 3.15
CA TYR A 16 -16.48 -2.18 3.55
C TYR A 16 -17.43 -1.98 2.37
N HIS A 17 -18.72 -2.25 2.59
CA HIS A 17 -19.79 -2.19 1.58
C HIS A 17 -19.45 -2.87 0.23
N GLY A 18 -18.76 -4.01 0.28
CA GLY A 18 -18.38 -4.77 -0.91
C GLY A 18 -17.13 -4.24 -1.63
N PHE A 19 -16.60 -3.10 -1.22
CA PHE A 19 -15.29 -2.62 -1.65
C PHE A 19 -14.18 -3.35 -0.89
N LYS A 20 -13.11 -3.67 -1.60
CA LYS A 20 -11.91 -4.30 -1.06
C LYS A 20 -10.72 -3.42 -1.36
N GLU A 21 -9.93 -3.13 -0.34
CA GLU A 21 -8.71 -2.34 -0.47
C GLU A 21 -7.80 -2.85 -1.59
N LYS A 22 -7.59 -4.17 -1.69
CA LYS A 22 -6.74 -4.75 -2.75
C LYS A 22 -7.12 -4.32 -4.17
N GLU A 23 -8.40 -4.08 -4.42
CA GLU A 23 -8.93 -3.70 -5.73
C GLU A 23 -8.75 -2.20 -5.96
N ILE A 24 -9.04 -1.39 -4.94
CA ILE A 24 -8.85 0.07 -4.98
C ILE A 24 -7.37 0.39 -5.13
N ALA A 25 -6.52 -0.18 -4.28
CA ALA A 25 -5.07 -0.05 -4.33
C ALA A 25 -4.51 -0.42 -5.70
N LEU A 26 -4.92 -1.55 -6.29
CA LEU A 26 -4.47 -1.96 -7.63
C LEU A 26 -4.90 -0.94 -8.70
N LYS A 27 -6.18 -0.56 -8.72
CA LYS A 27 -6.71 0.39 -9.72
C LYS A 27 -6.01 1.75 -9.61
N THR A 28 -5.79 2.24 -8.40
CA THR A 28 -5.08 3.50 -8.15
C THR A 28 -3.62 3.41 -8.58
N THR A 29 -2.91 2.34 -8.19
CA THR A 29 -1.52 2.11 -8.56
C THR A 29 -1.31 2.09 -10.07
N LEU A 30 -2.18 1.38 -10.81
CA LEU A 30 -2.11 1.32 -12.27
C LEU A 30 -2.41 2.67 -12.93
N LYS A 31 -3.33 3.48 -12.36
CA LYS A 31 -3.60 4.84 -12.85
C LYS A 31 -2.40 5.77 -12.64
N VAL A 32 -1.81 5.74 -11.45
CA VAL A 32 -0.58 6.51 -11.12
C VAL A 32 0.54 6.11 -12.06
N GLY A 33 0.78 4.82 -12.22
CA GLY A 33 1.82 4.31 -13.10
C GLY A 33 1.63 4.74 -14.56
N LYS A 34 0.41 4.66 -15.12
CA LYS A 34 0.10 5.17 -16.47
C LYS A 34 0.35 6.68 -16.64
N ILE A 35 0.23 7.46 -15.58
CA ILE A 35 0.54 8.90 -15.61
C ILE A 35 2.06 9.07 -15.63
N LEU A 36 2.78 8.41 -14.71
CA LEU A 36 4.23 8.52 -14.58
C LEU A 36 5.00 7.95 -15.78
N GLU A 37 4.47 6.92 -16.44
CA GLU A 37 5.06 6.32 -17.65
C GLU A 37 5.12 7.30 -18.84
N LYS A 38 4.37 8.40 -18.81
CA LYS A 38 4.43 9.46 -19.84
C LYS A 38 5.64 10.37 -19.67
N GLU A 39 6.23 10.41 -18.48
CA GLU A 39 7.35 11.29 -18.16
C GLU A 39 8.68 10.68 -18.66
N LYS A 40 9.47 11.50 -19.35
CA LYS A 40 10.78 11.06 -19.85
C LYS A 40 11.75 10.85 -18.68
N GLY A 41 12.54 9.78 -18.74
CA GLY A 41 13.55 9.47 -17.74
C GLY A 41 13.04 8.73 -16.51
N LEU A 42 11.73 8.43 -16.41
CA LEU A 42 11.20 7.58 -15.35
C LEU A 42 11.09 6.13 -15.80
N LYS A 43 11.66 5.22 -15.02
CA LYS A 43 11.40 3.78 -15.13
C LYS A 43 10.48 3.34 -14.00
N ILE A 44 9.28 2.90 -14.37
CA ILE A 44 8.26 2.41 -13.44
C ILE A 44 8.31 0.89 -13.39
N ILE A 45 8.32 0.33 -12.17
CA ILE A 45 8.26 -1.11 -11.93
C ILE A 45 7.17 -1.35 -10.90
N TYR A 46 6.28 -2.29 -11.16
CA TYR A 46 5.18 -2.63 -10.26
C TYR A 46 5.55 -3.89 -9.46
N THR A 47 5.12 -3.97 -8.20
CA THR A 47 5.18 -5.24 -7.45
C THR A 47 4.13 -6.25 -7.93
N ARG A 48 2.96 -5.76 -8.37
CA ARG A 48 1.90 -6.52 -9.03
C ARG A 48 1.09 -5.63 -9.98
N THR A 49 0.59 -6.21 -11.06
CA THR A 49 -0.32 -5.57 -12.04
C THR A 49 -1.65 -6.31 -12.18
N SER A 50 -1.85 -7.38 -11.40
CA SER A 50 -3.05 -8.21 -11.33
C SER A 50 -3.41 -8.53 -9.88
N ASP A 51 -4.53 -9.22 -9.68
CA ASP A 51 -4.99 -9.65 -8.35
C ASP A 51 -4.23 -10.90 -7.88
N VAL A 52 -3.00 -10.70 -7.42
CA VAL A 52 -2.12 -11.75 -6.89
C VAL A 52 -1.58 -11.37 -5.52
N PHE A 53 -1.39 -12.36 -4.65
CA PHE A 53 -0.81 -12.15 -3.33
C PHE A 53 0.72 -12.08 -3.42
N ILE A 54 1.31 -10.97 -2.95
CA ILE A 54 2.76 -10.80 -2.83
C ILE A 54 3.12 -10.69 -1.34
N GLU A 55 3.92 -11.63 -0.85
CA GLU A 55 4.45 -11.62 0.52
C GLU A 55 5.24 -10.33 0.80
N LEU A 56 5.13 -9.83 2.03
CA LEU A 56 5.79 -8.60 2.45
C LEU A 56 7.30 -8.64 2.30
N ALA A 57 7.94 -9.75 2.68
CA ALA A 57 9.37 -9.91 2.52
C ALA A 57 9.82 -9.90 1.04
N LYS A 58 8.91 -10.08 0.08
CA LYS A 58 9.21 -10.05 -1.37
C LYS A 58 9.08 -8.64 -1.95
N ARG A 59 8.24 -7.76 -1.41
CA ARG A 59 7.98 -6.41 -1.97
C ARG A 59 9.23 -5.51 -1.96
N PRO A 60 9.97 -5.32 -0.83
CA PRO A 60 11.21 -4.54 -0.83
C PRO A 60 12.34 -5.18 -1.65
N LYS A 61 12.33 -6.51 -1.81
CA LYS A 61 13.32 -7.20 -2.64
C LYS A 61 13.22 -6.80 -4.12
N VAL A 62 12.02 -6.43 -4.59
CA VAL A 62 11.84 -5.88 -5.95
C VAL A 62 12.60 -4.56 -6.07
N ALA A 63 12.49 -3.68 -5.08
CA ALA A 63 13.19 -2.39 -5.04
C ALA A 63 14.71 -2.56 -5.05
N ASN A 64 15.22 -3.43 -4.17
CA ASN A 64 16.64 -3.69 -4.04
C ASN A 64 17.23 -4.30 -5.33
N LYS A 65 16.55 -5.28 -5.93
CA LYS A 65 16.99 -5.89 -7.19
C LYS A 65 16.97 -4.92 -8.37
N ALA A 66 16.04 -3.97 -8.36
CA ALA A 66 15.90 -2.97 -9.41
C ALA A 66 16.80 -1.74 -9.22
N ASN A 67 17.57 -1.66 -8.12
CA ASN A 67 18.29 -0.44 -7.70
C ASN A 67 17.38 0.80 -7.76
N ALA A 68 16.16 0.66 -7.24
CA ALA A 68 15.16 1.72 -7.34
C ALA A 68 15.44 2.87 -6.38
N ASN A 69 15.39 4.10 -6.89
CA ASN A 69 15.58 5.32 -6.09
C ASN A 69 14.37 5.69 -5.21
N LEU A 70 13.20 5.13 -5.51
CA LEU A 70 11.94 5.46 -4.84
C LEU A 70 11.03 4.25 -4.84
N PHE A 71 10.42 3.96 -3.69
CA PHE A 71 9.38 2.95 -3.53
C PHE A 71 8.14 3.62 -2.93
N ILE A 72 7.00 3.41 -3.57
CA ILE A 72 5.72 4.00 -3.17
C ILE A 72 4.73 2.85 -3.00
N SER A 73 4.26 2.61 -1.78
CA SER A 73 3.14 1.69 -1.53
C SER A 73 1.84 2.46 -1.42
N ILE A 74 0.79 1.96 -2.07
CA ILE A 74 -0.54 2.55 -2.06
C ILE A 74 -1.50 1.59 -1.35
N HIS A 75 -2.14 2.11 -0.31
CA HIS A 75 -3.07 1.42 0.59
C HIS A 75 -4.36 2.23 0.75
N CYS A 76 -5.36 1.61 1.37
CA CYS A 76 -6.56 2.27 1.85
C CYS A 76 -6.69 2.05 3.35
N ASN A 77 -6.28 3.04 4.15
CA ASN A 77 -6.42 3.00 5.58
C ASN A 77 -7.91 2.90 5.96
N SER A 78 -8.17 2.36 7.14
CA SER A 78 -9.49 2.28 7.71
C SER A 78 -9.45 2.51 9.21
N VAL A 79 -10.46 3.24 9.69
CA VAL A 79 -10.63 3.50 11.12
C VAL A 79 -12.09 3.29 11.51
N LYS A 80 -12.31 2.81 12.73
CA LYS A 80 -13.66 2.55 13.28
C LYS A 80 -14.49 3.82 13.48
N ASN A 81 -13.84 4.98 13.55
CA ASN A 81 -14.49 6.27 13.74
C ASN A 81 -14.84 6.90 12.37
N PHE A 82 -16.00 7.55 12.27
CA PHE A 82 -16.42 8.26 11.06
C PHE A 82 -15.81 9.65 10.92
N GLY A 83 -15.19 10.17 11.97
CA GLY A 83 -14.60 11.51 11.96
C GLY A 83 -13.46 11.65 10.94
N PRO A 84 -12.43 10.79 11.00
CA PRO A 84 -11.29 10.88 10.09
C PRO A 84 -11.69 10.61 8.64
N SER A 85 -11.18 11.47 7.75
CA SER A 85 -11.24 11.27 6.31
C SER A 85 -10.11 12.05 5.63
N GLY A 86 -9.55 11.53 4.55
CA GLY A 86 -8.56 12.23 3.74
C GLY A 86 -7.51 11.33 3.11
N THR A 87 -6.33 11.90 2.89
CA THR A 87 -5.15 11.19 2.42
C THR A 87 -4.01 11.41 3.38
N GLU A 88 -3.23 10.39 3.63
CA GLU A 88 -2.04 10.48 4.46
C GLU A 88 -0.82 9.88 3.76
N THR A 89 0.35 10.35 4.15
CA THR A 89 1.61 9.91 3.57
C THR A 89 2.60 9.63 4.67
N PHE A 90 3.03 8.38 4.77
CA PHE A 90 4.05 7.95 5.69
C PHE A 90 5.39 7.93 4.96
N VAL A 91 6.43 8.46 5.61
CA VAL A 91 7.80 8.44 5.07
C VAL A 91 8.68 7.74 6.08
N MET A 92 9.41 6.71 5.65
CA MET A 92 10.40 6.07 6.52
C MET A 92 11.63 6.97 6.66
N GLY A 93 11.82 7.56 7.84
CA GLY A 93 13.05 8.27 8.20
C GLY A 93 14.21 7.30 8.41
N LEU A 94 15.44 7.75 8.12
CA LEU A 94 16.68 6.97 8.21
C LEU A 94 17.01 6.46 9.64
N SER A 95 16.31 6.90 10.67
CA SER A 95 16.68 6.70 12.09
C SER A 95 15.75 5.79 12.92
N ARG A 96 14.79 5.05 12.35
CA ARG A 96 13.82 4.26 13.15
C ARG A 96 13.46 2.87 12.57
N SER A 97 14.47 2.06 12.26
CA SER A 97 14.34 0.67 11.74
C SER A 97 13.16 -0.15 12.30
N ASP A 98 12.97 -0.15 13.63
CA ASP A 98 12.04 -1.10 14.28
C ASP A 98 10.58 -0.62 14.26
N MET A 99 10.35 0.67 14.55
CA MET A 99 9.02 1.30 14.42
C MET A 99 8.58 1.34 12.94
N ASN A 100 9.54 1.51 12.02
CA ASN A 100 9.31 1.52 10.58
C ASN A 100 8.86 0.15 10.06
N LEU A 101 9.49 -0.92 10.56
CA LEU A 101 9.09 -2.28 10.27
C LEU A 101 7.73 -2.58 10.90
N GLU A 102 7.42 -2.02 12.07
CA GLU A 102 6.13 -2.21 12.74
C GLU A 102 4.98 -1.50 12.02
N VAL A 103 5.14 -0.28 11.49
CA VAL A 103 4.12 0.38 10.66
C VAL A 103 3.93 -0.39 9.35
N ALA A 104 5.01 -0.72 8.64
CA ALA A 104 4.92 -1.53 7.43
C ALA A 104 4.34 -2.93 7.71
N LYS A 105 4.62 -3.51 8.89
CA LYS A 105 4.02 -4.77 9.35
C LYS A 105 2.58 -4.57 9.78
N ASN A 106 2.15 -3.43 10.32
CA ASN A 106 0.80 -3.20 10.81
C ASN A 106 -0.16 -2.92 9.67
N GLU A 107 0.22 -2.04 8.73
CA GLU A 107 -0.55 -1.79 7.50
C GLU A 107 -0.67 -3.03 6.62
N ASN A 108 0.35 -3.88 6.67
CA ASN A 108 0.31 -5.16 6.00
C ASN A 108 0.03 -6.35 6.94
N SER A 109 -0.25 -6.09 8.21
CA SER A 109 -0.63 -7.16 9.14
C SER A 109 -2.08 -7.41 8.81
N VAL A 110 -2.34 -8.64 8.41
CA VAL A 110 -3.67 -9.21 8.39
C VAL A 110 -4.27 -8.93 9.77
N ILE A 111 -5.09 -7.89 9.91
CA ILE A 111 -5.77 -7.58 11.16
C ILE A 111 -6.67 -8.77 11.45
N SER A 112 -6.17 -9.65 12.31
CA SER A 112 -6.93 -10.68 13.01
C SER A 112 -7.76 -9.96 14.08
N GLY A 113 -9.03 -9.66 13.77
CA GLY A 113 -9.86 -8.89 14.69
C GLY A 113 -11.33 -8.66 14.33
N ILE A 114 -12.11 -9.75 14.36
CA ILE A 114 -13.51 -9.79 14.84
C ILE A 114 -14.62 -9.35 13.85
N PHE A 115 -15.34 -10.37 13.36
CA PHE A 115 -16.79 -10.28 13.12
C PHE A 115 -17.49 -9.97 14.44
N SER A 116 -18.16 -8.82 14.55
CA SER A 116 -19.41 -8.63 15.30
C SER A 116 -19.83 -7.16 15.29
N SER A 117 -21.09 -6.94 14.96
CA SER A 117 -21.86 -5.69 15.03
C SER A 117 -21.59 -4.64 13.94
N MET A 118 -22.68 -4.33 13.23
CA MET A 118 -22.81 -3.30 12.21
C MET A 118 -22.34 -1.94 12.76
N SER A 119 -21.12 -1.54 12.40
CA SER A 119 -20.64 -0.18 12.55
C SER A 119 -19.75 0.13 11.34
N CYS A 120 -20.17 1.13 10.57
CA CYS A 120 -19.59 1.44 9.27
C CYS A 120 -18.13 1.95 9.38
N ILE A 121 -17.28 1.57 8.43
CA ILE A 121 -15.84 1.85 8.37
C ILE A 121 -15.61 2.87 7.23
N LYS A 122 -14.86 3.96 7.45
CA LYS A 122 -14.49 4.90 6.36
C LYS A 122 -13.09 4.57 5.81
N TYR A 123 -12.87 4.84 4.53
CA TYR A 123 -11.60 4.61 3.83
C TYR A 123 -10.85 5.90 3.53
N ASP A 124 -9.55 5.90 3.84
CA ASP A 124 -8.60 6.96 3.50
C ASP A 124 -7.50 6.41 2.59
N CYS A 125 -7.02 7.18 1.61
CA CYS A 125 -5.92 6.71 0.75
C CYS A 125 -4.58 6.96 1.46
N GLU A 126 -3.84 5.89 1.67
CA GLU A 126 -2.56 5.93 2.34
C GLU A 126 -1.43 5.66 1.36
N CYS A 127 -0.37 6.45 1.47
CA CYS A 127 0.83 6.34 0.65
C CYS A 127 2.06 6.17 1.55
N LEU A 128 2.70 5.00 1.53
CA LEU A 128 3.97 4.78 2.22
C LEU A 128 5.12 4.99 1.23
N ILE A 129 5.87 6.07 1.43
CA ILE A 129 7.03 6.43 0.62
C ILE A 129 8.30 5.95 1.32
N LEU A 130 9.03 5.05 0.68
CA LEU A 130 10.36 4.63 1.10
C LEU A 130 11.38 5.23 0.13
N LEU A 131 12.26 6.07 0.68
CA LEU A 131 13.37 6.64 -0.07
C LEU A 131 14.45 5.55 -0.25
N GLY A 132 14.69 5.16 -1.50
CA GLY A 132 15.82 4.32 -1.86
C GLY A 132 17.11 5.13 -1.78
N LYS A 133 18.23 4.47 -1.47
CA LYS A 133 19.56 5.08 -1.55
C LYS A 133 19.91 5.48 -2.99
#